data_AF-A0A6P0DVP7-F1
#
_entry.id   AF-A0A6P0DVP7-F1
#
_cell.length_a   1.000
_cell.length_b   1.000
_cell.length_c   1.000
_cell.angle_alpha   90.00
_cell.angle_beta   90.00
_cell.angle_gamma   90.00
#
_symmetry.space_group_name_H-M   'P 1'
#
loop_
_entity.id
_entity.type
_entity.pdbx_description
1 polymer ?
#
loop_
_entity_poly.entity_id
_entity_poly.type
_entity_poly.pdbx_seq_one_letter_code
_entity_poly.pdbx_strand_id
1 'polypeptide(L)'
;TLRQADKRPVSRATSWFPAKRFAGIGQAYRTEESITKAFAELGLPDYVRATTEVTAAHASAADMADLELTPGAILLIAKAMNTDLEGVPVQYSISRFAADRVQFTIEN
;
A
#
# COMPACT_ATOMS: atom_id res chain seq x y z
N THR A 1 -5.27 2.17 4.77
CA THR A 1 -6.33 1.70 3.87
C THR A 1 -6.55 0.21 4.03
N LEU A 2 -7.80 -0.23 4.19
CA LEU A 2 -8.20 -1.63 4.06
C LEU A 2 -8.67 -1.88 2.62
N ARG A 3 -8.24 -2.99 2.01
CA ARG A 3 -8.73 -3.43 0.69
C ARG A 3 -9.39 -4.80 0.81
N GLN A 4 -10.42 -5.00 0.01
CA GLN A 4 -11.24 -6.20 0.00
C GLN A 4 -11.37 -6.75 -1.42
N ALA A 5 -11.56 -8.07 -1.52
CA ALA A 5 -12.00 -8.76 -2.72
C ALA A 5 -13.23 -9.60 -2.33
N ASP A 6 -14.33 -9.49 -3.07
CA ASP A 6 -15.59 -10.17 -2.75
C ASP A 6 -16.03 -10.02 -1.28
N LYS A 7 -15.96 -8.78 -0.77
CA LYS A 7 -16.26 -8.40 0.62
C LYS A 7 -15.35 -9.02 1.69
N ARG A 8 -14.30 -9.74 1.30
CA ARG A 8 -13.31 -10.32 2.20
C ARG A 8 -12.07 -9.43 2.29
N PRO A 9 -11.61 -9.03 3.49
CA PRO A 9 -10.35 -8.33 3.66
C PRO A 9 -9.17 -9.10 3.05
N VAL A 10 -8.41 -8.44 2.18
CA VAL A 10 -7.21 -9.03 1.55
C VAL A 10 -5.93 -8.33 1.98
N SER A 11 -5.98 -7.03 2.24
CA SER A 11 -4.79 -6.29 2.65
C SER A 11 -5.09 -5.04 3.48
N ARG A 12 -4.12 -4.71 4.33
CA ARG A 12 -4.09 -3.49 5.13
C ARG A 12 -2.80 -2.76 4.84
N ALA A 13 -2.92 -1.56 4.28
CA ALA A 13 -1.78 -0.73 3.92
C ALA A 13 -1.72 0.56 4.72
N THR A 14 -0.50 0.98 5.05
CA THR A 14 -0.19 2.33 5.51
C THR A 14 0.71 2.97 4.46
N SER A 15 0.41 4.21 4.10
CA SER A 15 1.15 4.98 3.12
C SER A 15 1.54 6.32 3.70
N TRP A 16 2.77 6.72 3.43
CA TRP A 16 3.35 7.99 3.84
C TRP A 16 3.75 8.78 2.60
N PHE A 17 3.51 10.09 2.64
CA PHE A 17 3.71 11.01 1.53
C PHE A 17 4.47 12.23 2.04
N PRO A 18 5.38 12.83 1.24
CA PRO A 18 6.02 14.09 1.60
C PRO A 18 4.99 15.22 1.78
N ALA A 19 4.70 15.58 3.04
CA ALA A 19 3.59 16.47 3.39
C ALA A 19 3.66 17.86 2.74
N LYS A 20 4.88 18.41 2.55
CA LYS A 20 5.07 19.70 1.87
C LYS A 20 4.77 19.63 0.37
N ARG A 21 5.11 18.51 -0.28
CA ARG A 21 4.96 18.33 -1.73
C ARG A 21 3.52 17.97 -2.11
N PHE A 22 2.86 17.19 -1.27
CA PHE A 22 1.49 16.71 -1.51
C PHE A 22 0.54 17.16 -0.39
N ALA A 23 0.56 18.46 -0.12
CA ALA A 23 -0.43 19.07 0.75
C ALA A 23 -1.83 18.79 0.16
N GLY A 24 -2.71 18.15 0.94
CA GLY A 24 -4.05 17.77 0.47
C GLY A 24 -4.19 16.31 0.00
N ILE A 25 -3.13 15.50 -0.01
CA ILE A 25 -3.19 14.09 -0.46
C ILE A 25 -4.28 13.27 0.24
N GLY A 26 -4.51 13.53 1.54
CA GLY A 26 -5.56 12.85 2.28
C GLY A 26 -6.97 13.17 1.77
N GLN A 27 -7.21 14.39 1.29
CA GLN A 27 -8.49 14.78 0.70
C GLN A 27 -8.65 14.23 -0.72
N ALA A 28 -7.63 14.41 -1.57
CA ALA A 28 -7.62 13.89 -2.94
C ALA A 28 -7.85 12.37 -2.94
N TYR A 29 -7.18 11.63 -2.04
CA TYR A 29 -7.39 10.18 -1.92
C TYR A 29 -8.80 9.79 -1.44
N ARG A 30 -9.43 10.57 -0.57
CA ARG A 30 -10.83 10.32 -0.15
C ARG A 30 -11.82 10.51 -1.28
N THR A 31 -11.54 11.44 -2.20
CA THR A 31 -12.38 11.68 -3.38
C THR A 31 -12.18 10.59 -4.44
N GLU A 32 -10.92 10.26 -4.75
CA GLU A 32 -10.57 9.42 -5.90
C GLU A 32 -10.46 7.93 -5.60
N GLU A 33 -10.27 7.57 -4.32
CA GLU A 33 -9.97 6.21 -3.83
C GLU A 33 -8.77 5.52 -4.51
N SER A 34 -7.97 6.27 -5.26
CA SER A 34 -6.81 5.85 -6.03
C SER A 34 -5.64 6.77 -5.75
N ILE A 35 -4.52 6.19 -5.32
CA ILE A 35 -3.29 6.95 -5.06
C ILE A 35 -2.79 7.62 -6.35
N THR A 36 -2.85 6.92 -7.47
CA THR A 36 -2.39 7.44 -8.77
C THR A 36 -3.20 8.66 -9.20
N LYS A 37 -4.53 8.61 -9.07
CA LYS A 37 -5.37 9.76 -9.39
C LYS A 37 -5.18 10.92 -8.41
N ALA A 38 -5.03 10.61 -7.11
CA ALA A 38 -4.75 11.62 -6.09
C ALA A 38 -3.40 12.34 -6.34
N PHE A 39 -2.39 11.62 -6.82
CA PHE A 39 -1.14 12.22 -7.25
C PHE A 39 -1.31 13.12 -8.48
N ALA A 40 -2.04 12.67 -9.49
CA ALA A 40 -2.30 13.46 -10.69
C ALA A 40 -3.01 14.79 -10.36
N GLU A 41 -4.01 14.76 -9.46
CA GLU A 41 -4.70 15.97 -8.97
C GLU A 41 -3.73 16.96 -8.30
N LEU A 42 -2.69 16.45 -7.63
CA LEU A 42 -1.68 17.24 -6.93
C LEU A 42 -0.43 17.52 -7.77
N GLY A 43 -0.53 17.38 -9.09
CA GLY A 43 0.52 17.77 -10.04
C GLY A 43 1.64 16.75 -10.23
N LEU A 44 1.45 15.49 -9.81
CA LEU A 44 2.34 14.38 -10.15
C LEU A 44 1.63 13.42 -11.12
N PRO A 45 1.74 13.65 -12.43
CA PRO A 45 0.99 12.87 -13.43
C PRO A 45 1.49 11.43 -13.56
N ASP A 46 2.75 11.17 -13.21
CA ASP A 46 3.36 9.86 -13.31
C ASP A 46 4.43 9.64 -12.24
N TYR A 47 4.65 8.38 -11.87
CA TYR A 47 5.64 7.96 -10.91
C TYR A 47 6.02 6.50 -11.14
N VAL A 48 7.23 6.14 -10.75
CA VAL A 48 7.73 4.77 -10.87
C VAL A 48 7.89 4.15 -9.49
N ARG A 49 7.76 2.82 -9.45
CA ARG A 49 8.07 2.02 -8.27
C ARG A 49 9.56 1.71 -8.29
N ALA A 50 10.31 2.45 -7.49
CA ALA A 50 11.77 2.30 -7.42
C ALA A 50 12.17 0.97 -6.75
N THR A 51 11.49 0.59 -5.67
CA THR A 51 11.76 -0.68 -4.98
C THR A 51 10.48 -1.31 -4.47
N THR A 52 10.50 -2.64 -4.36
CA THR A 52 9.56 -3.40 -3.54
C THR A 52 10.31 -4.51 -2.83
N GLU A 53 10.28 -4.48 -1.51
CA GLU A 53 10.82 -5.52 -0.65
C GLU A 53 9.66 -6.34 -0.12
N VAL A 54 9.72 -7.66 -0.28
CA VAL A 54 8.69 -8.59 0.19
C VAL A 54 9.27 -9.46 1.30
N THR A 55 8.61 -9.45 2.45
CA THR A 55 8.95 -10.33 3.60
C THR A 55 7.70 -11.03 4.12
N ALA A 56 7.87 -11.92 5.10
CA ALA A 56 6.77 -12.56 5.80
C ALA A 56 6.91 -12.38 7.32
N ALA A 57 5.78 -12.31 8.02
CA ALA A 57 5.73 -12.26 9.49
C ALA A 57 4.40 -12.81 10.02
N HIS A 58 4.34 -13.17 11.29
CA HIS A 58 3.08 -13.47 11.97
C HIS A 58 2.18 -12.23 12.04
N ALA A 59 0.87 -12.43 11.93
CA ALA A 59 -0.12 -11.39 12.10
C ALA A 59 -0.16 -10.89 13.55
N SER A 60 -0.12 -9.56 13.73
CA SER A 60 -0.39 -8.95 15.03
C SER A 60 -1.88 -9.04 15.38
N ALA A 61 -2.25 -8.73 16.63
CA ALA A 61 -3.66 -8.66 17.04
C ALA A 61 -4.47 -7.66 16.19
N ALA A 62 -3.87 -6.51 15.86
CA ALA A 62 -4.50 -5.51 14.99
C ALA A 62 -4.68 -6.03 13.56
N ASP A 63 -3.69 -6.76 13.03
CA ASP A 63 -3.81 -7.36 11.69
C ASP A 63 -4.89 -8.43 11.65
N MET A 64 -4.98 -9.28 12.67
CA MET A 64 -6.01 -10.31 12.74
C MET A 64 -7.41 -9.70 12.79
N ALA A 65 -7.59 -8.61 13.53
CA ALA A 65 -8.85 -7.88 13.59
C ALA A 65 -9.18 -7.21 12.24
N ASP A 66 -8.22 -6.47 11.65
CA ASP A 66 -8.43 -5.76 10.39
C ASP A 66 -8.65 -6.71 9.19
N LEU A 67 -8.01 -7.88 9.19
CA LEU A 67 -8.01 -8.82 8.07
C LEU A 67 -8.84 -10.08 8.29
N GLU A 68 -9.56 -10.18 9.42
CA GLU A 68 -10.38 -11.34 9.78
C GLU A 68 -9.55 -12.63 9.69
N LEU A 69 -8.43 -12.67 10.41
CA LEU A 69 -7.49 -13.81 10.44
C LEU A 69 -7.55 -14.55 11.77
N THR A 70 -7.14 -15.81 11.75
CA THR A 70 -7.02 -16.65 12.93
C THR A 70 -5.63 -16.51 13.57
N PRO A 71 -5.49 -16.82 14.88
CA PRO A 71 -4.20 -16.88 15.55
C PRO A 71 -3.17 -17.74 14.78
N GLY A 72 -1.93 -17.25 14.74
CA GLY A 72 -0.84 -17.91 14.01
C GLY A 72 -0.77 -17.60 12.52
N ALA A 73 -1.74 -16.87 11.95
CA ALA A 73 -1.72 -16.49 10.53
C ALA A 73 -0.42 -15.78 10.13
N ILE A 74 0.02 -16.03 8.90
CA ILE A 74 1.17 -15.39 8.28
C ILE A 74 0.69 -14.28 7.33
N LEU A 75 1.42 -13.18 7.35
CA LEU A 75 1.25 -12.06 6.43
C LEU A 75 2.41 -12.02 5.45
N LEU A 76 2.12 -11.71 4.19
CA LEU A 76 3.12 -11.17 3.27
C LEU A 76 3.16 -9.65 3.46
N ILE A 77 4.36 -9.11 3.66
CA ILE A 77 4.59 -7.68 3.87
C ILE A 77 5.35 -7.14 2.69
N ALA A 78 4.71 -6.27 1.91
CA ALA A 78 5.35 -5.53 0.83
C ALA A 78 5.65 -4.10 1.28
N LYS A 79 6.94 -3.76 1.34
CA LYS A 79 7.42 -2.39 1.52
C LYS A 79 7.75 -1.83 0.15
N ALA A 80 7.16 -0.71 -0.23
CA ALA A 80 7.40 -0.10 -1.53
C ALA A 80 7.81 1.36 -1.40
N MET A 81 8.84 1.73 -2.18
CA MET A 81 9.22 3.12 -2.41
C MET A 81 8.86 3.49 -3.85
N ASN A 82 8.04 4.53 -3.98
CA ASN A 82 7.77 5.14 -5.28
C ASN A 82 8.50 6.49 -5.37
N THR A 83 9.01 6.80 -6.55
CA THR A 83 9.66 8.07 -6.89
C THR A 83 8.98 8.70 -8.09
N ASP A 84 9.12 10.00 -8.26
CA ASP A 84 8.84 10.60 -9.56
C ASP A 84 9.87 10.15 -10.60
N LEU A 85 9.73 10.66 -11.83
CA LEU A 85 10.62 10.32 -12.95
C LEU A 85 12.04 10.86 -12.79
N GLU A 86 12.27 11.79 -11.87
CA GLU A 86 13.60 12.32 -11.52
C GLU A 86 14.24 11.57 -10.35
N GLY A 87 13.56 10.53 -9.82
CA GLY A 87 14.05 9.72 -8.71
C GLY A 87 13.80 10.32 -7.33
N VAL A 88 13.03 11.41 -7.22
CA VAL A 88 12.68 12.01 -5.92
C VAL A 88 11.55 11.19 -5.27
N PRO A 89 11.70 10.73 -4.01
CA PRO A 89 10.66 9.96 -3.32
C PRO A 89 9.32 10.70 -3.24
N VAL A 90 8.25 9.99 -3.60
CA VAL A 90 6.87 10.51 -3.55
C VAL A 90 5.98 9.72 -2.62
N GLN A 91 6.30 8.45 -2.37
CA GLN A 91 5.54 7.60 -1.47
C GLN A 91 6.40 6.51 -0.87
N TYR A 92 6.26 6.30 0.44
CA TYR A 92 6.62 5.05 1.08
C TYR A 92 5.35 4.32 1.51
N SER A 93 5.28 3.01 1.33
CA SER A 93 4.12 2.24 1.75
C SER A 93 4.52 0.89 2.34
N ILE A 94 3.77 0.47 3.35
CA ILE A 94 3.83 -0.88 3.91
C ILE A 94 2.44 -1.48 3.73
N SER A 95 2.36 -2.54 2.94
CA SER A 95 1.13 -3.29 2.69
C SER A 95 1.26 -4.69 3.27
N ARG A 96 0.32 -5.07 4.14
CA ARG A 96 0.24 -6.39 4.76
C ARG A 96 -0.90 -7.16 4.13
N PHE A 97 -0.60 -8.33 3.58
CA PHE A 97 -1.53 -9.20 2.87
C PHE A 97 -1.68 -10.50 3.63
N ALA A 98 -2.90 -11.03 3.70
CA ALA A 98 -3.13 -12.36 4.25
C ALA A 98 -2.50 -13.40 3.31
N ALA A 99 -1.51 -14.17 3.79
CA ALA A 99 -0.71 -15.06 2.95
C ALA A 99 -1.51 -16.26 2.40
N ASP A 100 -2.63 -16.59 3.04
CA ASP A 100 -3.58 -17.63 2.60
C ASP A 100 -4.49 -17.16 1.46
N ARG A 101 -4.51 -15.87 1.13
CA ARG A 101 -5.43 -15.26 0.15
C ARG A 101 -4.72 -14.62 -1.04
N VAL A 102 -3.41 -14.35 -0.95
CA VAL A 102 -2.68 -13.56 -1.92
C VAL A 102 -1.37 -14.24 -2.30
N GLN A 103 -1.09 -14.26 -3.60
CA GLN A 103 0.19 -14.65 -4.18
C GLN A 103 0.80 -13.45 -4.90
N PHE A 104 2.13 -13.33 -4.86
CA PHE A 104 2.89 -12.45 -5.74
C PHE A 104 3.55 -13.27 -6.85
N THR A 105 3.44 -12.78 -8.09
CA THR A 105 4.19 -13.27 -9.24
C THR A 105 5.17 -12.18 -9.66
N ILE A 106 6.43 -12.54 -9.89
CA ILE A 106 7.48 -11.63 -10.33
C ILE A 106 8.01 -12.13 -11.67
N GLU A 107 8.06 -11.24 -12.65
CA GLU A 107 8.49 -11.51 -14.02
C GLU A 107 9.49 -10.42 -14.46
N ASN A 108 10.35 -10.78 -15.41
CA ASN A 108 11.41 -9.92 -15.96
C ASN A 108 11.05 -9.41 -17.34
#